data_AF-A0AA37HSX3-F1
#
_entry.id   AF-A0AA37HSX3-F1
#
_cell.length_a   1.000
_cell.length_b   1.000
_cell.length_c   1.000
_cell.angle_alpha   90.00
_cell.angle_beta   90.00
_cell.angle_gamma   90.00
#
_symmetry.space_group_name_H-M   'P 1'
#
loop_
_entity.id
_entity.type
_entity.pdbx_description
1 polymer ?
#
loop_
_entity_poly.entity_id
_entity_poly.type
_entity_poly.pdbx_seq_one_letter_code
_entity_poly.pdbx_strand_id
1 'polypeptide(L)' 'MRVRVRTLTLPDTYQDHDTPDRMYAEAGLDAAAIVAKVNEVLPERKARASNVVSVARRQR' A
#
# COMPACT_ATOMS: atom_id res chain seq x y z
N MET A 1 22.05 -5.17 -4.28
CA MET A 1 20.74 -5.09 -3.59
C MET A 1 19.66 -5.46 -4.60
N ARG A 2 18.89 -6.53 -4.37
CA ARG A 2 17.89 -7.01 -5.35
C ARG A 2 16.51 -6.52 -4.93
N VAL A 3 15.94 -5.60 -5.69
CA VAL A 3 14.54 -5.14 -5.49
C VAL A 3 13.60 -6.27 -5.88
N ARG A 4 12.59 -6.56 -5.05
CA ARG A 4 11.51 -7.50 -5.37
C ARG A 4 10.22 -6.72 -5.56
N VAL A 5 9.59 -6.89 -6.72
CA VAL A 5 8.28 -6.29 -7.03
C VAL A 5 7.22 -7.37 -6.88
N ARG A 6 6.13 -7.06 -6.20
CA ARG A 6 4.95 -7.92 -6.04
C ARG A 6 3.72 -7.08 -6.36
N THR A 7 2.89 -7.55 -7.27
CA THR A 7 1.72 -6.84 -7.76
C THR A 7 0.46 -7.42 -7.13
N LEU A 8 -0.52 -6.55 -6.88
CA LEU A 8 -1.91 -6.95 -6.70
C LEU A 8 -2.62 -6.76 -8.04
N THR A 9 -3.53 -7.67 -8.37
CA THR A 9 -4.23 -7.69 -9.66
C THR A 9 -5.72 -7.88 -9.43
N LEU A 10 -6.52 -7.34 -10.34
CA LEU A 10 -7.96 -7.55 -10.32
C LEU A 10 -8.26 -9.06 -10.40
N PRO A 11 -9.06 -9.62 -9.46
CA PRO A 11 -9.41 -11.03 -9.50
C PRO A 11 -10.33 -11.32 -10.69
N ASP A 12 -10.20 -12.52 -11.26
CA ASP A 12 -11.11 -13.04 -12.28
C ASP A 12 -12.40 -13.52 -11.60
N THR A 13 -13.21 -12.57 -11.15
CA THR A 13 -14.47 -12.81 -10.46
C THR A 13 -15.43 -11.68 -10.83
N TYR A 14 -16.71 -12.03 -10.98
CA TYR A 14 -17.75 -11.05 -11.24
C TYR A 14 -17.83 -10.04 -10.09
N GLN A 15 -17.89 -8.76 -10.43
CA GLN A 15 -18.04 -7.63 -9.50
C GLN A 15 -19.23 -6.80 -9.94
N ASP A 16 -20.09 -6.45 -9.00
CA ASP A 16 -21.22 -5.57 -9.27
C ASP A 16 -20.73 -4.13 -9.53
N HIS A 17 -21.47 -3.39 -10.35
CA HIS A 17 -21.13 -2.00 -10.62
C HIS A 17 -21.57 -1.11 -9.45
N ASP A 18 -20.62 -0.37 -8.88
CA ASP A 18 -20.85 0.59 -7.80
C ASP A 18 -19.83 1.75 -7.96
N THR A 19 -19.75 2.60 -6.96
CA THR A 19 -18.68 3.58 -6.79
C THR A 19 -17.30 2.92 -6.83
N PRO A 20 -16.30 3.60 -7.42
CA PRO A 20 -14.93 3.05 -7.54
C PRO A 20 -14.35 2.56 -6.22
N ASP A 21 -14.60 3.27 -5.12
CA ASP A 21 -14.09 2.92 -3.80
C ASP A 21 -14.59 1.55 -3.34
N ARG A 22 -15.87 1.25 -3.56
CA ARG A 22 -16.46 -0.05 -3.21
C ARG A 22 -15.97 -1.16 -4.14
N MET A 23 -15.87 -0.88 -5.43
CA MET A 23 -15.32 -1.85 -6.39
C MET A 23 -13.88 -2.25 -6.04
N TYR A 24 -13.04 -1.29 -5.62
CA TYR A 24 -11.67 -1.61 -5.18
C TYR A 24 -11.65 -2.39 -3.87
N ALA A 25 -12.54 -2.09 -2.93
CA ALA A 25 -12.66 -2.85 -1.69
C ALA A 25 -13.09 -4.30 -1.96
N GLU A 26 -14.09 -4.50 -2.83
CA GLU A 26 -14.55 -5.83 -3.26
C GLU A 26 -13.43 -6.62 -3.96
N ALA A 27 -12.67 -5.96 -4.83
CA ALA A 27 -11.52 -6.56 -5.51
C ALA A 27 -10.31 -6.82 -4.59
N GLY A 28 -10.31 -6.34 -3.35
CA GLY A 28 -9.13 -6.40 -2.47
C GLY A 28 -7.95 -5.55 -2.97
N LEU A 29 -8.24 -4.46 -3.67
CA LEU A 29 -7.27 -3.51 -4.24
C LEU A 29 -7.29 -2.15 -3.51
N ASP A 30 -7.89 -2.10 -2.34
CA ASP A 30 -7.97 -0.90 -1.50
C ASP A 30 -6.75 -0.74 -0.59
N ALA A 31 -6.70 0.38 0.14
CA ALA A 31 -5.60 0.70 1.03
C ALA A 31 -5.43 -0.34 2.16
N ALA A 32 -6.53 -0.86 2.70
CA ALA A 32 -6.48 -1.85 3.78
C ALA A 32 -5.88 -3.18 3.28
N ALA A 33 -6.31 -3.65 2.11
CA ALA A 33 -5.78 -4.87 1.50
C ALA A 33 -4.30 -4.74 1.11
N ILE A 34 -3.86 -3.57 0.62
CA ILE A 34 -2.45 -3.30 0.36
C ILE A 34 -1.62 -3.44 1.64
N VAL A 35 -2.05 -2.83 2.74
CA VAL A 35 -1.34 -2.91 4.04
C VAL A 35 -1.32 -4.35 4.56
N ALA A 36 -2.44 -5.06 4.47
CA ALA A 36 -2.52 -6.47 4.84
C ALA A 36 -1.53 -7.32 4.02
N LYS A 37 -1.50 -7.15 2.69
CA LYS A 37 -0.56 -7.87 1.82
C LYS A 37 0.89 -7.53 2.14
N VAL A 38 1.20 -6.27 2.43
CA VAL A 38 2.56 -5.85 2.81
C VAL A 38 3.00 -6.57 4.09
N ASN A 39 2.14 -6.65 5.10
CA ASN A 39 2.43 -7.34 6.36
C ASN A 39 2.58 -8.86 6.18
N GLU A 40 1.79 -9.48 5.30
CA GLU A 40 1.93 -10.90 4.93
C GLU A 40 3.27 -11.18 4.24
N VAL A 41 3.70 -10.27 3.37
CA VAL A 41 4.82 -10.47 2.45
C VAL A 41 6.18 -10.09 3.04
N LEU A 42 6.21 -9.06 3.88
CA LEU A 42 7.43 -8.56 4.48
C LEU A 42 7.72 -9.30 5.79
N PRO A 43 8.94 -9.81 5.99
CA PRO A 43 9.35 -10.31 7.29
C PRO A 43 9.38 -9.16 8.30
N GLU A 44 9.22 -9.48 9.59
CA GLU A 44 9.40 -8.51 10.67
C GLU A 44 10.72 -7.75 10.52
N ARG A 45 10.61 -6.43 10.34
CA ARG A 45 11.76 -5.56 10.16
C ARG A 45 11.97 -4.78 11.45
N LYS A 46 13.08 -5.02 12.15
CA LYS A 46 13.50 -4.14 13.26
C LYS A 46 13.62 -2.71 12.75
N ALA A 47 12.88 -1.79 13.36
CA ALA A 47 12.84 -0.40 12.93
C ALA A 47 14.25 0.20 12.95
N ARG A 48 14.70 0.73 11.80
CA ARG A 48 15.85 1.63 11.75
C ARG A 48 15.36 3.05 11.92
N ALA A 49 16.10 3.84 12.70
CA ALA A 49 15.80 5.25 12.91
C ALA A 49 15.64 5.99 11.57
N SER A 50 14.49 6.62 11.39
CA SER A 50 14.18 7.47 10.24
C SER A 50 14.83 8.85 10.44
N ASN A 51 15.70 9.26 9.51
CA ASN A 51 16.24 10.61 9.47
C ASN A 51 15.17 11.55 8.91
N VAL A 52 14.30 12.07 9.78
CA VAL A 52 13.34 13.11 9.39
C VAL A 52 14.09 14.44 9.33
N VAL A 53 14.30 14.96 8.12
CA VAL A 53 14.86 16.29 7.92
C VAL A 53 13.72 17.31 7.93
N SER A 54 13.63 18.09 9.01
CA SER A 54 12.70 19.21 9.09
C SER A 54 13.20 20.37 8.21
N VAL A 55 12.45 20.71 7.16
CA VAL A 55 12.72 21.90 6.36
C VAL A 55 12.15 23.11 7.08
N ALA A 56 13.03 23.94 7.67
CA ALA A 56 12.63 25.21 8.26
C ALA A 56 12.11 26.15 7.16
N ARG A 57 10.87 26.63 7.30
CA ARG A 57 10.29 27.63 6.40
C ARG A 57 11.03 28.96 6.58
N ARG A 58 11.82 29.36 5.59
CA ARG A 58 12.43 30.69 5.53
C ARG A 58 11.34 31.70 5.17
N GLN A 59 10.91 32.49 6.15
CA GLN A 59 9.99 33.61 5.99
C GLN A 59 10.69 34.72 5.18
N ARG A 60 10.02 35.22 4.14
CA ARG A 60 10.36 36.51 3.50
C ARG A 60 9.45 37.58 4.08
#